data_AF-A0A3M6TDW7-F1
#
_entry.id   AF-A0A3M6TDW7-F1
#
_cell.length_a   1.000
_cell.length_b   1.000
_cell.length_c   1.000
_cell.angle_alpha   90.00
_cell.angle_beta   90.00
_cell.angle_gamma   90.00
#
_symmetry.space_group_name_H-M   'P 1'
#
loop_
_entity.id
_entity.type
_entity.pdbx_description
1 polymer ?
#
loop_
_entity_poly.entity_id
_entity_poly.type
_entity_poly.pdbx_seq_one_letter_code
_entity_poly.pdbx_strand_id
1 'polypeptide(L)'
;MEQLGQTTRKVDKLRYLYETYILCILQDIIVQRTIFLHSLVTILDGNHDRNSQVKHAVYGVLTKYLRFLPQTHQGGVCMRTELFGVTQKPMCYTQAIGVARTGTIPDSSFSSSSNYNSVYTAKYGRLNGVKSWAPRGNNNANDYLQIDLLFEYVICAVATQGNPRANEWTTNYKLRLSLDNASFINYQENSTDKVGLDAAINAEGVVLS
;
A
#
# COMPACT_ATOMS: atom_id res chain seq x y z
N MET A 1 -56.33 30.44 21.50
CA MET A 1 -55.82 30.87 20.17
C MET A 1 -54.81 31.99 20.42
N GLU A 2 -53.74 31.77 21.18
CA GLU A 2 -52.59 30.88 20.95
C GLU A 2 -51.57 31.46 19.94
N GLN A 3 -50.40 31.81 20.51
CA GLN A 3 -49.05 31.93 19.96
C GLN A 3 -48.70 33.05 18.97
N LEU A 4 -48.09 34.12 19.52
CA LEU A 4 -47.16 35.02 18.84
C LEU A 4 -45.81 34.95 19.56
N GLY A 5 -44.81 34.28 18.96
CA GLY A 5 -43.43 34.35 19.44
C GLY A 5 -42.58 33.13 19.11
N GLN A 6 -42.27 32.87 17.84
CA GLN A 6 -41.34 31.79 17.48
C GLN A 6 -40.74 31.86 16.05
N THR A 7 -40.27 33.03 15.58
CA THR A 7 -39.63 33.09 14.23
C THR A 7 -38.36 33.94 14.12
N THR A 8 -37.69 34.26 15.24
CA THR A 8 -36.34 34.86 15.24
C THR A 8 -35.28 33.96 15.86
N ARG A 9 -35.66 32.96 16.67
CA ARG A 9 -34.72 32.05 17.36
C ARG A 9 -34.00 31.01 16.50
N LYS A 10 -34.46 30.71 15.28
CA LYS A 10 -33.88 29.63 14.44
C LYS A 10 -32.69 30.08 13.60
N VAL A 11 -32.70 31.32 13.11
CA VAL A 11 -31.62 31.86 12.25
C VAL A 11 -30.38 32.17 13.09
N ASP A 12 -30.56 32.72 14.29
CA ASP A 12 -29.45 32.99 15.23
C ASP A 12 -28.76 31.71 15.70
N LYS A 13 -29.51 30.60 15.84
CA LYS A 13 -28.98 29.32 16.30
C LYS A 13 -28.10 28.63 15.25
N LEU A 14 -28.45 28.75 13.96
CA LEU A 14 -27.64 28.23 12.86
C LEU A 14 -26.38 29.07 12.63
N ARG A 15 -26.48 30.40 12.76
CA ARG A 15 -25.31 31.29 12.66
C ARG A 15 -24.31 31.06 13.79
N TYR A 16 -24.80 30.85 15.02
CA TYR A 16 -23.96 30.43 16.15
C TYR A 16 -23.27 29.09 15.90
N LEU A 17 -23.97 28.09 15.35
CA LEU A 17 -23.38 26.77 15.10
C LEU A 17 -22.25 26.83 14.05
N TYR A 18 -22.39 27.62 12.99
CA TYR A 18 -21.34 27.80 11.99
C TYR A 18 -20.14 28.60 12.54
N GLU A 19 -20.37 29.68 13.29
CA GLU A 19 -19.30 30.44 13.95
C GLU A 19 -18.54 29.58 14.97
N THR A 20 -19.24 28.73 15.73
CA THR A 20 -18.61 27.82 16.71
C THR A 20 -17.84 26.68 16.01
N TYR A 21 -18.33 26.16 14.88
CA TYR A 21 -17.63 25.13 14.11
C TYR A 21 -16.37 25.67 13.43
N ILE A 22 -16.44 26.89 12.88
CA ILE A 22 -15.29 27.56 12.26
C ILE A 22 -14.26 27.97 13.32
N LEU A 23 -14.68 28.41 14.52
CA LEU A 23 -13.75 28.62 15.64
C LEU A 23 -13.11 27.32 16.13
N CYS A 24 -13.84 26.21 16.15
CA CYS A 24 -13.31 24.90 16.54
C CYS A 24 -12.26 24.41 15.54
N ILE A 25 -12.54 24.52 14.23
CA ILE A 25 -11.58 24.14 13.17
C ILE A 25 -10.39 25.11 13.12
N LEU A 26 -10.59 26.41 13.35
CA LEU A 26 -9.48 27.37 13.42
C LEU A 26 -8.65 27.20 14.70
N GLN A 27 -9.25 26.83 15.83
CA GLN A 27 -8.49 26.46 17.03
C GLN A 27 -7.71 25.16 16.81
N ASP A 28 -8.27 24.16 16.16
CA ASP A 28 -7.55 22.93 15.83
C ASP A 28 -6.40 23.17 14.83
N ILE A 29 -6.58 24.07 13.84
CA ILE A 29 -5.54 24.41 12.85
C ILE A 29 -4.46 25.34 13.45
N ILE A 30 -4.81 26.28 14.34
CA ILE A 30 -3.84 27.17 14.99
C ILE A 30 -3.07 26.43 16.09
N VAL A 31 -3.72 25.52 16.84
CA VAL A 31 -3.02 24.63 17.81
C VAL A 31 -2.04 23.71 17.09
N GLN A 32 -2.33 23.27 15.85
CA GLN A 32 -1.37 22.49 15.06
C GLN A 32 -0.23 23.31 14.43
N ARG A 33 -0.32 24.65 14.34
CA ARG A 33 0.69 25.48 13.68
C ARG A 33 1.57 26.34 14.59
N THR A 34 1.36 26.34 15.91
CA THR A 34 2.22 27.06 16.88
C THR A 34 3.14 26.16 17.71
N ILE A 35 3.12 24.84 17.53
CA ILE A 35 4.08 23.94 18.21
C ILE A 35 5.12 23.45 17.20
N PHE A 36 5.98 24.38 16.75
CA PHE A 36 7.23 24.01 16.10
C PHE A 36 8.32 23.85 17.18
N LEU A 37 8.92 22.66 17.23
CA LEU A 37 10.25 22.35 17.80
C LEU A 37 10.38 22.23 19.33
N HIS A 38 9.62 21.32 19.93
CA HIS A 38 10.20 20.39 20.90
C HIS A 38 9.68 19.00 20.56
N SER A 39 10.53 17.98 20.60
CA SER A 39 10.14 16.58 20.48
C SER A 39 8.99 16.28 21.45
N LEU A 40 7.75 16.25 20.95
CA LEU A 40 6.58 16.00 21.78
C LEU A 40 6.57 14.52 22.17
N VAL A 41 7.22 14.20 23.28
CA VAL A 41 7.05 12.91 23.95
C VAL A 41 5.68 12.95 24.62
N THR A 42 4.72 12.15 24.14
CA THR A 42 3.45 11.96 24.82
C THR A 42 3.66 11.08 26.05
N ILE A 43 3.44 11.63 27.25
CA ILE A 43 3.46 10.87 28.51
C ILE A 43 2.06 10.26 28.73
N LEU A 44 2.01 8.97 29.05
CA LEU A 44 0.78 8.23 29.35
C LEU A 44 0.66 8.00 30.86
N ASP A 45 -0.50 8.29 31.43
CA ASP A 45 -0.73 8.12 32.87
C ASP A 45 -0.84 6.64 33.26
N GLY A 46 -0.16 6.26 34.35
CA GLY A 46 -0.21 4.91 34.93
C GLY A 46 -1.31 4.74 35.98
N ASN A 47 -1.32 3.57 36.61
CA ASN A 47 -2.17 3.26 37.77
C ASN A 47 -1.67 3.99 39.04
N HIS A 48 -2.61 4.40 39.90
CA HIS A 48 -2.32 5.09 41.18
C HIS A 48 -2.49 4.18 42.41
N ASP A 49 -2.68 2.88 42.17
CA ASP A 49 -2.80 1.85 43.20
C ASP A 49 -2.19 0.53 42.70
N ARG A 50 -2.27 -0.55 43.49
CA ARG A 50 -1.58 -1.81 43.19
C ARG A 50 -2.26 -2.66 42.10
N ASN A 51 -3.54 -2.44 41.82
CA ASN A 51 -4.40 -3.39 41.12
C ASN A 51 -5.25 -2.80 39.97
N SER A 52 -5.49 -1.49 39.93
CA SER A 52 -6.24 -0.89 38.83
C SER A 52 -5.52 -1.06 37.50
N GLN A 53 -6.31 -1.34 36.46
CA GLN A 53 -5.83 -1.42 35.09
C GLN A 53 -6.12 -0.09 34.41
N VAL A 54 -5.08 0.57 33.90
CA VAL A 54 -5.21 1.79 33.10
C VAL A 54 -4.89 1.44 31.65
N LYS A 55 -5.76 1.86 30.73
CA LYS A 55 -5.64 1.56 29.30
C LYS A 55 -5.67 2.84 28.49
N HIS A 56 -4.72 2.98 27.58
CA HIS A 56 -4.65 4.08 26.61
C HIS A 56 -4.79 3.54 25.20
N ALA A 57 -5.60 4.21 24.38
CA ALA A 57 -5.66 3.92 22.95
C ALA A 57 -4.47 4.56 22.25
N VAL A 58 -3.69 3.75 21.53
CA VAL A 58 -2.56 4.21 20.72
C VAL A 58 -2.85 3.84 19.28
N TYR A 59 -2.95 4.84 18.40
CA TYR A 59 -3.30 4.66 17.00
C TYR A 59 -2.09 4.85 16.08
N GLY A 60 -2.04 4.09 14.98
CA GLY A 60 -1.08 4.32 13.90
C GLY A 60 0.35 3.87 14.17
N VAL A 61 0.60 3.09 15.23
CA VAL A 61 1.96 2.59 15.54
C VAL A 61 2.15 1.19 14.99
N LEU A 62 2.99 1.07 13.95
CA LEU A 62 3.53 -0.21 13.49
C LEU A 62 4.88 -0.44 14.17
N THR A 63 5.02 -1.51 14.94
CA THR A 63 6.31 -1.85 15.54
C THR A 63 6.48 -3.35 15.76
N LYS A 64 7.74 -3.80 15.73
CA LYS A 64 8.17 -5.12 16.16
C LYS A 64 8.72 -5.12 17.59
N TYR A 65 9.26 -3.99 18.04
CA TYR A 65 9.89 -3.84 19.35
C TYR A 65 9.41 -2.55 20.00
N LEU A 66 8.99 -2.64 21.26
CA LEU A 66 8.61 -1.48 22.07
C LEU A 66 9.26 -1.55 23.44
N ARG A 67 9.47 -0.39 24.06
CA ARG A 67 10.00 -0.26 25.42
C ARG A 67 9.05 0.60 26.23
N PHE A 68 8.78 0.19 27.45
CA PHE A 68 8.18 1.05 28.46
C PHE A 68 9.30 1.79 29.18
N LEU A 69 9.17 3.12 29.29
CA LEU A 69 10.14 3.99 29.95
C LEU A 69 9.43 4.73 31.10
N PRO A 70 9.37 4.14 32.32
CA PRO A 70 8.71 4.78 33.46
C PRO A 70 9.30 6.15 33.74
N GLN A 71 8.45 7.18 33.82
CA GLN A 71 8.87 8.57 34.10
C GLN A 71 8.72 8.95 35.57
N THR A 72 7.61 8.52 36.20
CA THR A 72 7.28 8.80 37.60
C THR A 72 6.81 7.50 38.29
N HIS A 73 6.94 7.42 39.62
CA HIS A 73 6.60 6.22 40.39
C HIS A 73 6.27 6.55 41.86
N GLN A 74 5.53 5.64 42.51
CA GLN A 74 5.31 5.65 43.95
C GLN A 74 6.04 4.47 44.60
N GLY A 75 7.02 4.74 45.47
CA GLY A 75 7.89 3.70 46.04
C GLY A 75 8.88 3.17 45.00
N GLY A 76 8.96 1.84 44.83
CA GLY A 76 9.79 1.23 43.79
C GLY A 76 9.17 1.28 42.39
N VAL A 77 9.99 1.38 41.35
CA VAL A 77 9.52 1.35 39.95
C VAL A 77 9.11 -0.06 39.57
N CYS A 78 7.83 -0.28 39.26
CA CYS A 78 7.32 -1.57 38.84
C CYS A 78 6.08 -1.41 37.93
N MET A 79 5.85 -2.39 37.05
CA MET A 79 4.66 -2.44 36.20
C MET A 79 4.34 -3.88 35.77
N ARG A 80 3.08 -4.12 35.43
CA ARG A 80 2.59 -5.32 34.73
C ARG A 80 1.90 -4.85 33.44
N THR A 81 2.12 -5.51 32.32
CA THR A 81 1.69 -5.00 31.01
C THR A 81 0.98 -6.04 30.17
N GLU A 82 0.03 -5.56 29.36
CA GLU A 82 -0.62 -6.25 28.25
C GLU A 82 -0.67 -5.28 27.06
N LEU A 83 -0.53 -5.78 25.84
CA LEU A 83 -0.55 -4.99 24.61
C LEU A 83 -1.68 -5.45 23.71
N PHE A 84 -2.49 -4.50 23.24
CA PHE A 84 -3.62 -4.77 22.36
C PHE A 84 -3.29 -4.26 20.95
N GLY A 85 -3.30 -5.15 19.95
CA GLY A 85 -3.01 -4.79 18.57
C GLY A 85 -3.44 -5.88 17.59
N VAL A 86 -3.28 -5.59 16.30
CA VAL A 86 -3.53 -6.54 15.21
C VAL A 86 -2.26 -6.73 14.39
N THR A 87 -2.10 -7.90 13.79
CA THR A 87 -1.03 -8.14 12.82
C THR A 87 -1.26 -7.31 11.58
N GLN A 88 -0.22 -6.63 11.10
CA GLN A 88 -0.28 -5.94 9.82
C GLN A 88 -0.55 -6.95 8.70
N LYS A 89 -1.59 -6.72 7.89
CA LYS A 89 -1.83 -7.51 6.69
C LYS A 89 -0.70 -7.27 5.69
N PRO A 90 -0.21 -8.31 4.99
CA PRO A 90 0.80 -8.12 3.95
C PRO A 90 0.24 -7.16 2.89
N MET A 91 1.09 -6.22 2.45
CA MET A 91 0.75 -5.31 1.36
C MET A 91 0.64 -6.10 0.05
N CYS A 92 -0.31 -5.75 -0.81
CA CYS A 92 -0.57 -6.50 -2.06
C CYS A 92 0.69 -6.70 -2.94
N TYR A 93 1.63 -5.74 -2.94
CA TYR A 93 2.88 -5.83 -3.71
C TYR A 93 3.89 -6.87 -3.18
N THR A 94 3.73 -7.40 -1.97
CA THR A 94 4.61 -8.44 -1.41
C THR A 94 4.08 -9.86 -1.61
N GLN A 95 2.83 -10.01 -2.07
CA GLN A 95 2.19 -11.30 -2.26
C GLN A 95 2.27 -11.76 -3.71
N ALA A 96 3.11 -12.77 -3.98
CA ALA A 96 3.21 -13.38 -5.31
C ALA A 96 2.00 -14.28 -5.59
N ILE A 97 1.35 -14.09 -6.74
CA ILE A 97 0.22 -14.92 -7.21
C ILE A 97 0.64 -16.29 -7.78
N GLY A 98 1.95 -16.56 -7.86
CA GLY A 98 2.47 -17.88 -8.21
C GLY A 98 2.84 -18.09 -9.68
N VAL A 99 2.89 -17.05 -10.52
CA VAL A 99 3.34 -17.13 -11.93
C VAL A 99 4.71 -17.82 -12.08
N ALA A 100 5.61 -17.67 -11.11
CA ALA A 100 6.93 -18.34 -11.13
C ALA A 100 6.86 -19.88 -10.95
N ARG A 101 5.73 -20.43 -10.49
CA ARG A 101 5.59 -21.85 -10.13
C ARG A 101 4.68 -22.57 -11.12
N THR A 102 5.22 -23.58 -11.80
CA THR A 102 4.48 -24.40 -12.77
C THR A 102 3.26 -25.11 -12.15
N GLY A 103 3.29 -25.44 -10.86
CA GLY A 103 2.17 -26.05 -10.15
C GLY A 103 1.02 -25.10 -9.81
N THR A 104 1.21 -23.77 -9.95
CA THR A 104 0.17 -22.77 -9.67
C THR A 104 -0.41 -22.21 -10.97
N ILE A 105 0.45 -21.74 -11.88
CA ILE A 105 0.06 -21.34 -13.24
C ILE A 105 0.72 -22.34 -14.20
N PRO A 106 -0.04 -23.20 -14.91
CA PRO A 106 0.51 -24.25 -15.76
C PRO A 106 1.21 -23.67 -17.00
N ASP A 107 2.06 -24.47 -17.64
CA ASP A 107 2.80 -24.03 -18.84
C ASP A 107 1.88 -23.68 -20.02
N SER A 108 0.70 -24.31 -20.09
CA SER A 108 -0.31 -24.04 -21.12
C SER A 108 -0.92 -22.63 -21.02
N SER A 109 -0.80 -21.97 -19.86
CA SER A 109 -1.25 -20.59 -19.67
C SER A 109 -0.31 -19.56 -20.27
N PHE A 110 0.87 -19.96 -20.76
CA PHE A 110 1.85 -19.04 -21.34
C PHE A 110 1.81 -19.11 -22.86
N SER A 111 1.63 -17.94 -23.48
CA SER A 111 1.70 -17.76 -24.92
C SER A 111 2.56 -16.54 -25.26
N SER A 112 2.92 -16.37 -26.53
CA SER A 112 3.72 -15.22 -26.96
C SER A 112 3.43 -14.90 -28.42
N SER A 113 3.75 -13.67 -28.84
CA SER A 113 3.71 -13.27 -30.25
C SER A 113 4.61 -14.16 -31.12
N SER A 114 5.79 -14.49 -30.60
CA SER A 114 6.81 -15.28 -31.25
C SER A 114 7.79 -15.87 -30.24
N ASN A 115 8.68 -16.75 -30.70
CA ASN A 115 9.76 -17.34 -29.90
C ASN A 115 11.03 -17.41 -30.76
N TYR A 116 12.19 -17.13 -30.16
CA TYR A 116 13.49 -17.24 -30.84
C TYR A 116 13.75 -18.65 -31.37
N ASN A 117 13.57 -19.65 -30.49
CA ASN A 117 13.58 -21.07 -30.83
C ASN A 117 12.89 -21.89 -29.71
N SER A 118 12.98 -23.22 -29.78
CA SER A 118 12.33 -24.15 -28.84
C SER A 118 12.82 -24.05 -27.38
N VAL A 119 13.99 -23.45 -27.11
CA VAL A 119 14.50 -23.25 -25.76
C VAL A 119 14.15 -21.89 -25.14
N TYR A 120 13.52 -21.00 -25.90
CA TYR A 120 13.07 -19.66 -25.48
C TYR A 120 11.55 -19.48 -25.53
N THR A 121 10.79 -20.57 -25.43
CA THR A 121 9.32 -20.55 -25.46
C THR A 121 8.70 -19.81 -24.27
N ALA A 122 7.51 -19.23 -24.45
CA ALA A 122 6.77 -18.43 -23.46
C ALA A 122 6.82 -18.93 -22.00
N LYS A 123 6.62 -20.24 -21.77
CA LYS A 123 6.67 -20.87 -20.43
C LYS A 123 7.98 -20.69 -19.66
N TYR A 124 9.08 -20.37 -20.36
CA TYR A 124 10.37 -20.11 -19.75
C TYR A 124 10.51 -18.66 -19.26
N GLY A 125 9.54 -17.78 -19.50
CA GLY A 125 9.51 -16.41 -18.96
C GLY A 125 9.22 -16.31 -17.45
N ARG A 126 9.43 -17.37 -16.68
CA ARG A 126 9.14 -17.41 -15.24
C ARG A 126 10.32 -16.87 -14.44
N LEU A 127 10.03 -16.05 -13.43
CA LEU A 127 11.02 -15.50 -12.49
C LEU A 127 11.82 -16.63 -11.82
N ASN A 128 13.14 -16.44 -11.68
CA ASN A 128 14.09 -17.42 -11.12
C ASN A 128 14.15 -18.76 -11.88
N GLY A 129 13.64 -18.79 -13.12
CA GLY A 129 13.78 -19.94 -14.00
C GLY A 129 15.20 -20.14 -14.51
N VAL A 130 15.53 -21.35 -14.94
CA VAL A 130 16.84 -21.70 -15.54
C VAL A 130 16.99 -21.28 -17.01
N LYS A 131 15.93 -20.71 -17.59
CA LYS A 131 15.77 -20.25 -18.98
C LYS A 131 14.92 -18.97 -18.97
N SER A 132 14.81 -18.31 -20.12
CA SER A 132 13.97 -17.14 -20.34
C SER A 132 13.10 -17.32 -21.58
N TRP A 133 12.04 -16.52 -21.71
CA TRP A 133 11.38 -16.31 -23.01
C TRP A 133 12.16 -15.26 -23.81
N ALA A 134 12.19 -15.41 -25.14
CA ALA A 134 12.67 -14.40 -26.05
C ALA A 134 11.87 -14.44 -27.36
N PRO A 135 11.47 -13.29 -27.92
CA PRO A 135 10.81 -13.24 -29.24
C PRO A 135 11.76 -13.62 -30.37
N ARG A 136 11.22 -13.79 -31.58
CA ARG A 136 12.00 -14.20 -32.76
C ARG A 136 13.07 -13.18 -33.17
N GLY A 137 12.79 -11.89 -32.98
CA GLY A 137 13.71 -10.78 -33.24
C GLY A 137 13.83 -9.86 -32.03
N ASN A 138 14.54 -8.74 -32.18
CA ASN A 138 14.82 -7.79 -31.08
C ASN A 138 14.41 -6.34 -31.39
N ASN A 139 13.70 -6.12 -32.50
CA ASN A 139 13.36 -4.79 -33.01
C ASN A 139 11.85 -4.55 -33.18
N ASN A 140 11.01 -5.50 -32.78
CA ASN A 140 9.56 -5.38 -32.88
C ASN A 140 8.96 -4.98 -31.52
N ALA A 141 8.53 -3.72 -31.40
CA ALA A 141 7.92 -3.20 -30.18
C ALA A 141 6.54 -3.83 -29.84
N ASN A 142 5.96 -4.61 -30.78
CA ASN A 142 4.71 -5.34 -30.56
C ASN A 142 4.93 -6.79 -30.11
N ASP A 143 6.18 -7.25 -29.94
CA ASP A 143 6.42 -8.57 -29.37
C ASP A 143 5.96 -8.63 -27.92
N TYR A 144 5.28 -9.73 -27.56
CA TYR A 144 4.68 -9.88 -26.23
C TYR A 144 4.84 -11.30 -25.69
N LEU A 145 4.97 -11.38 -24.37
CA LEU A 145 4.70 -12.54 -23.56
C LEU A 145 3.33 -12.35 -22.92
N GLN A 146 2.46 -13.35 -23.05
CA GLN A 146 1.12 -13.33 -22.48
C GLN A 146 0.97 -14.50 -21.49
N ILE A 147 0.24 -14.23 -20.41
CA ILE A 147 -0.01 -15.20 -19.34
C ILE A 147 -1.50 -15.14 -19.02
N ASP A 148 -2.20 -16.24 -19.25
CA ASP A 148 -3.53 -16.47 -18.70
C ASP A 148 -3.39 -16.74 -17.19
N LEU A 149 -3.91 -15.82 -16.37
CA LEU A 149 -3.80 -15.91 -14.92
C LEU A 149 -4.81 -16.91 -14.31
N LEU A 150 -5.68 -17.52 -15.12
CA LEU A 150 -6.76 -18.44 -14.74
C LEU A 150 -7.92 -17.81 -13.95
N PHE A 151 -7.62 -16.80 -13.14
CA PHE A 151 -8.57 -16.04 -12.33
C PHE A 151 -8.29 -14.55 -12.45
N GLU A 152 -9.29 -13.75 -12.07
CA GLU A 152 -9.14 -12.30 -12.00
C GLU A 152 -8.30 -11.91 -10.78
N TYR A 153 -7.27 -11.08 -11.00
CA TYR A 153 -6.40 -10.57 -9.94
C TYR A 153 -6.31 -9.05 -10.01
N VAL A 154 -6.22 -8.42 -8.84
CA VAL A 154 -5.68 -7.07 -8.71
C VAL A 154 -4.16 -7.17 -8.70
N ILE A 155 -3.50 -6.67 -9.74
CA ILE A 155 -2.04 -6.68 -9.86
C ILE A 155 -1.45 -5.40 -9.26
N CYS A 156 -0.71 -5.55 -8.16
CA CYS A 156 -0.12 -4.41 -7.45
C CYS A 156 1.38 -4.22 -7.73
N ALA A 157 2.06 -5.23 -8.27
CA ALA A 157 3.47 -5.15 -8.64
C ALA A 157 3.83 -6.23 -9.66
N VAL A 158 4.88 -5.98 -10.43
CA VAL A 158 5.48 -6.93 -11.36
C VAL A 158 6.98 -6.97 -11.10
N ALA A 159 7.53 -8.18 -10.95
CA ALA A 159 8.97 -8.42 -10.90
C ALA A 159 9.44 -9.00 -12.23
N THR A 160 10.50 -8.44 -12.79
CA THR A 160 11.12 -8.91 -14.04
C THR A 160 12.57 -9.33 -13.79
N GLN A 161 13.08 -10.21 -14.65
CA GLN A 161 14.47 -10.68 -14.59
C GLN A 161 14.97 -10.95 -16.01
N GLY A 162 16.27 -10.75 -16.23
CA GLY A 162 16.93 -11.02 -17.51
C GLY A 162 17.24 -12.50 -17.73
N ASN A 163 17.94 -12.78 -18.83
CA ASN A 163 18.38 -14.13 -19.18
C ASN A 163 19.45 -14.63 -18.18
N PRO A 164 19.28 -15.79 -17.53
CA PRO A 164 20.25 -16.29 -16.55
C PRO A 164 21.58 -16.78 -17.15
N ARG A 165 21.68 -16.89 -18.48
CA ARG A 165 22.83 -17.47 -19.19
C ARG A 165 23.51 -16.51 -20.17
N ALA A 166 22.99 -15.30 -20.32
CA ALA A 166 23.51 -14.30 -21.27
C ALA A 166 23.31 -12.88 -20.72
N ASN A 167 24.09 -11.93 -21.24
CA ASN A 167 24.01 -10.52 -20.87
C ASN A 167 22.84 -9.82 -21.61
N GLU A 168 21.61 -10.28 -21.36
CA GLU A 168 20.39 -9.89 -22.08
C GLU A 168 19.25 -9.62 -21.10
N TRP A 169 18.60 -8.45 -21.20
CA TRP A 169 17.45 -8.05 -20.37
C TRP A 169 16.59 -7.00 -21.07
N THR A 170 15.36 -6.86 -20.59
CA THR A 170 14.45 -5.77 -20.99
C THR A 170 14.61 -4.60 -20.03
N THR A 171 14.90 -3.42 -20.55
CA THR A 171 15.01 -2.18 -19.75
C THR A 171 13.70 -1.42 -19.63
N ASN A 172 12.84 -1.49 -20.64
CA ASN A 172 11.56 -0.80 -20.71
C ASN A 172 10.51 -1.71 -21.34
N TYR A 173 9.30 -1.71 -20.79
CA TYR A 173 8.17 -2.47 -21.33
C TYR A 173 6.85 -1.77 -21.01
N LYS A 174 5.81 -2.08 -21.80
CA LYS A 174 4.43 -1.68 -21.52
C LYS A 174 3.65 -2.89 -21.03
N LEU A 175 2.65 -2.66 -20.18
CA LEU A 175 1.67 -3.69 -19.80
C LEU A 175 0.37 -3.48 -20.55
N ARG A 176 -0.21 -4.57 -21.04
CA ARG A 176 -1.57 -4.62 -21.58
C ARG A 176 -2.40 -5.60 -20.76
N LEU A 177 -3.61 -5.19 -20.39
CA LEU A 177 -4.49 -5.91 -19.48
C LEU A 177 -5.80 -6.24 -20.20
N SER A 178 -6.34 -7.42 -19.94
CA SER A 178 -7.60 -7.90 -20.52
C SER A 178 -8.30 -8.84 -19.55
N LEU A 179 -9.62 -8.85 -19.56
CA LEU A 179 -10.48 -9.81 -18.84
C LEU A 179 -11.05 -10.89 -19.77
N ASP A 180 -10.99 -10.68 -21.09
CA ASP A 180 -11.66 -11.51 -22.10
C ASP A 180 -10.70 -12.11 -23.15
N ASN A 181 -9.40 -11.79 -23.05
CA ASN A 181 -8.37 -12.16 -24.02
C ASN A 181 -8.63 -11.66 -25.46
N ALA A 182 -9.55 -10.72 -25.65
CA ALA A 182 -9.87 -10.12 -26.95
C ALA A 182 -9.59 -8.62 -26.95
N SER A 183 -10.00 -7.94 -25.89
CA SER A 183 -9.88 -6.49 -25.73
C SER A 183 -8.80 -6.19 -24.69
N PHE A 184 -7.73 -5.52 -25.13
CA PHE A 184 -6.58 -5.20 -24.29
C PHE A 184 -6.39 -3.70 -24.14
N ILE A 185 -6.38 -3.22 -22.90
CA ILE A 185 -6.09 -1.82 -22.53
C ILE A 185 -4.64 -1.67 -22.07
N ASN A 186 -4.01 -0.54 -22.38
CA ASN A 186 -2.68 -0.23 -21.83
C ASN A 186 -2.80 0.13 -20.35
N TYR A 187 -1.85 -0.33 -19.55
CA TYR A 187 -1.69 0.18 -18.20
C TYR A 187 -1.19 1.63 -18.25
N GLN A 188 -1.88 2.50 -17.53
CA GLN A 188 -1.60 3.93 -17.45
C GLN A 188 -1.51 4.37 -15.99
N GLU A 189 -0.57 5.26 -15.71
CA GLU A 189 -0.46 5.96 -14.42
C GLU A 189 -0.54 7.46 -14.72
N ASN A 190 -1.36 8.20 -13.97
CA ASN A 190 -1.64 9.62 -14.21
C ASN A 190 -2.04 9.92 -15.67
N SER A 191 -2.90 9.07 -16.25
CA SER A 191 -3.41 9.21 -17.63
C SER A 191 -2.36 9.15 -18.74
N THR A 192 -1.15 8.66 -18.43
CA THR A 192 -0.06 8.46 -19.40
C THR A 192 0.31 6.98 -19.45
N ASP A 193 0.57 6.44 -20.64
CA ASP A 193 1.15 5.10 -20.82
C ASP A 193 2.46 5.01 -20.02
N LYS A 194 2.48 4.15 -18.99
CA LYS A 194 3.71 3.94 -18.21
C LYS A 194 4.63 3.00 -18.97
N VAL A 195 5.75 3.54 -19.45
CA VAL A 195 6.84 2.77 -20.06
C VAL A 195 7.84 2.43 -18.96
N GLY A 196 7.93 1.15 -18.58
CA GLY A 196 8.73 0.68 -17.47
C GLY A 196 8.02 0.82 -16.12
N LEU A 197 7.86 -0.29 -15.40
CA LEU A 197 7.69 -0.20 -13.95
C LEU A 197 9.09 0.01 -13.39
N ASP A 198 9.43 1.25 -13.03
CA ASP A 198 10.58 1.48 -12.18
C ASP A 198 10.46 0.51 -11.00
N ALA A 199 11.46 -0.34 -10.83
CA ALA A 199 11.56 -1.21 -9.67
C ALA A 199 11.73 -0.30 -8.45
N ALA A 200 10.62 0.15 -7.88
CA ALA A 200 10.60 0.95 -6.68
C ALA A 200 11.00 0.07 -5.49
N ILE A 201 12.31 -0.09 -5.30
CA ILE A 201 12.88 -0.55 -4.04
C ILE A 201 13.14 0.68 -3.19
N ASN A 202 12.09 1.25 -2.61
CA ASN A 202 12.26 2.18 -1.50
C ASN A 202 11.34 1.75 -0.37
N ALA A 203 11.91 1.02 0.59
CA ALA A 203 11.37 0.96 1.93
C ALA A 203 11.31 2.40 2.48
N GLU A 204 10.11 2.81 2.91
CA GLU A 204 9.77 4.11 3.49
C GLU A 204 9.73 5.31 2.51
N GLY A 205 8.51 5.82 2.24
CA GLY A 205 8.34 7.15 1.62
C GLY A 205 7.14 7.27 0.71
N VAL A 206 6.00 7.62 1.30
CA VAL A 206 4.80 8.25 0.72
C VAL A 206 4.91 8.69 -0.75
N VAL A 207 3.99 8.21 -1.59
CA VAL A 207 3.24 9.07 -2.52
C VAL A 207 1.76 8.72 -2.35
N LEU A 208 1.05 9.55 -1.58
CA LEU A 208 -0.38 9.74 -1.77
C LEU A 208 -0.53 10.68 -2.97
N SER A 209 -1.61 10.51 -3.74
CA SER A 209 -2.11 11.52 -4.66
C SER A 209 -2.11 12.92 -4.04
#